data_AF-A0AAW2EDV1-F1
#
_entry.id   AF-A0AAW2EDV1-F1
#
_cell.length_a   1.000
_cell.length_b   1.000
_cell.length_c   1.000
_cell.angle_alpha   90.00
_cell.angle_beta   90.00
_cell.angle_gamma   90.00
#
_symmetry.space_group_name_H-M   'P 1'
#
loop_
_entity.id
_entity.type
_entity.pdbx_description
1 polymer ?
#
loop_
_entity_poly.entity_id
_entity_poly.type
_entity_poly.pdbx_seq_one_letter_code
_entity_poly.pdbx_strand_id
1 'polypeptide(L)'
;MGEKIGLNGIDNGVLMFNNYSISRDCLLNRTADVSEDGKYVLALKDERKRYGSSLGALSGGRVSITGICAQYMTLALTIAIRYSAVRRQFGPTKDNELPVIEYQTQQWRIIPQLAATYAIKIFALTLYKGMYKLHMSRLMNEGGDSIADLGMEIHALSSAAKPLCSWTARDAIQECRESCGGHGYLKMSRLGDIRAQNDANCTYEGENNVLIQQASNWLLNQWANTIEGQVVPSPLNTADFLMNAEQILSTKFNQTTVEDVLKPESMIKIIFLLL
;
A
#
# COMPACT_ATOMS: atom_id res chain seq x y z
N MET A 1 4.48 -9.04 -25.85
CA MET A 1 5.61 -9.57 -25.05
C MET A 1 5.50 -11.06 -24.73
N GLY A 2 4.35 -11.71 -24.93
CA GLY A 2 4.19 -13.15 -24.74
C GLY A 2 3.30 -13.50 -23.56
N GLU A 3 3.25 -14.79 -23.23
CA GLU A 3 2.52 -15.32 -22.08
C GLU A 3 3.13 -14.83 -20.75
N LYS A 4 2.27 -14.55 -19.78
CA LYS A 4 2.65 -14.07 -18.43
C LYS A 4 2.18 -15.06 -17.37
N ILE A 5 2.81 -14.99 -16.20
CA ILE A 5 2.42 -15.76 -15.00
C ILE A 5 0.95 -15.50 -14.62
N GLY A 6 0.50 -14.26 -14.78
CA GLY A 6 -0.88 -13.82 -14.56
C GLY A 6 -1.23 -12.65 -15.47
N LEU A 7 -2.46 -12.14 -15.37
CA LEU A 7 -2.93 -10.99 -16.16
C LEU A 7 -2.89 -11.21 -17.69
N ASN A 8 -3.13 -12.44 -18.15
CA ASN A 8 -3.09 -12.78 -19.58
C ASN A 8 -4.21 -12.13 -20.43
N GLY A 9 -5.19 -11.47 -19.79
CA GLY A 9 -6.16 -10.61 -20.48
C GLY A 9 -5.62 -9.22 -20.86
N ILE A 10 -4.38 -8.88 -20.47
CA ILE A 10 -3.71 -7.61 -20.80
C ILE A 10 -2.67 -7.85 -21.90
N ASP A 11 -2.75 -7.08 -22.97
CA ASP A 11 -1.95 -7.17 -24.20
C ASP A 11 -0.62 -6.39 -24.09
N ASN A 12 0.18 -6.70 -23.07
CA ASN A 12 1.47 -6.02 -22.89
C ASN A 12 2.38 -6.18 -24.13
N GLY A 13 2.66 -5.05 -24.79
CA GLY A 13 3.38 -4.97 -26.05
C GLY A 13 4.78 -4.36 -25.93
N VAL A 14 5.51 -4.41 -27.04
CA VAL A 14 6.73 -3.62 -27.28
C VAL A 14 6.40 -2.65 -28.40
N LEU A 15 6.84 -1.41 -28.26
CA LEU A 15 6.70 -0.38 -29.28
C LEU A 15 8.09 0.14 -29.64
N MET A 16 8.38 0.22 -30.94
CA MET A 16 9.63 0.75 -31.46
C MET A 16 9.33 1.89 -32.42
N PHE A 17 10.05 2.99 -32.27
CA PHE A 17 10.01 4.13 -33.19
C PHE A 17 11.34 4.21 -33.92
N ASN A 18 11.31 4.34 -35.25
CA ASN A 18 12.49 4.58 -36.07
C ASN A 18 12.31 5.93 -36.77
N ASN A 19 12.97 6.97 -36.27
CA ASN A 19 12.86 8.36 -36.74
C ASN A 19 11.40 8.82 -36.98
N TYR A 20 10.47 8.37 -36.12
CA TYR A 20 9.05 8.73 -36.21
C TYR A 20 8.85 10.18 -35.73
N SER A 21 8.28 11.03 -36.58
CA SER A 21 8.01 12.43 -36.27
C SER A 21 6.53 12.65 -35.92
N ILE A 22 6.28 13.49 -34.92
CA ILE A 22 4.95 13.98 -34.53
C ILE A 22 4.99 15.50 -34.40
N SER A 23 3.83 16.15 -34.48
CA SER A 23 3.75 17.59 -34.23
C SER A 23 4.21 17.92 -32.81
N ARG A 24 4.88 19.07 -32.65
CA ARG A 24 5.20 19.64 -31.34
C ARG A 24 3.96 19.76 -30.46
N ASP A 25 2.81 20.07 -31.06
CA ASP A 25 1.55 20.28 -30.34
C ASP A 25 0.99 18.98 -29.74
N CYS A 26 1.59 17.82 -30.04
CA CYS A 26 1.31 16.55 -29.36
C CYS A 26 2.01 16.43 -27.99
N LEU A 27 2.88 17.36 -27.61
CA LEU A 27 3.55 17.37 -26.30
C LEU A 27 2.56 17.72 -25.18
N LEU A 28 2.49 16.87 -24.16
CA LEU A 28 1.75 17.17 -22.92
C LEU A 28 2.51 18.21 -22.10
N ASN A 29 2.26 19.49 -22.36
CA ASN A 29 3.10 20.60 -21.90
C ASN A 29 2.60 21.34 -20.64
N ARG A 30 1.77 20.69 -19.80
CA ARG A 30 1.19 21.32 -18.60
C ARG A 30 2.23 21.81 -17.59
N THR A 31 3.31 21.06 -17.39
CA THR A 31 4.34 21.36 -16.36
C THR A 31 5.60 21.98 -16.96
N ALA A 32 5.83 21.76 -18.25
CA ALA A 32 6.92 22.34 -19.02
C ALA A 32 6.58 22.30 -20.51
N ASP A 33 7.11 23.25 -21.27
CA ASP A 33 6.84 23.43 -22.69
C ASP A 33 8.14 23.58 -23.50
N VAL A 34 8.02 23.49 -24.82
CA VAL A 34 9.09 23.77 -25.77
C VAL A 34 8.60 24.81 -26.77
N SER A 35 9.24 25.97 -26.81
CA SER A 35 8.89 27.05 -27.73
C SER A 35 9.18 26.68 -29.20
N GLU A 36 8.65 27.45 -30.14
CA GLU A 36 8.84 27.19 -31.59
C GLU A 36 10.31 27.28 -32.01
N ASP A 37 11.11 28.09 -31.32
CA ASP A 37 12.56 28.18 -31.49
C ASP A 37 13.34 27.12 -30.68
N GLY A 38 12.65 26.15 -30.07
CA GLY A 38 13.27 24.98 -29.42
C GLY A 38 13.75 25.19 -27.98
N LYS A 39 13.31 26.25 -27.28
CA LYS A 39 13.71 26.50 -25.89
C LYS A 39 12.78 25.80 -24.91
N TYR A 40 13.35 25.13 -23.92
CA TYR A 40 12.60 24.50 -22.82
C TYR A 40 12.14 25.56 -21.80
N VAL A 41 10.86 25.55 -21.46
CA VAL A 41 10.21 26.53 -20.58
C VAL A 41 9.49 25.81 -19.44
N LEU A 42 9.78 26.16 -18.19
CA LEU A 42 9.13 25.58 -17.02
C LEU A 42 7.88 26.38 -16.62
N ALA A 43 6.76 25.70 -16.40
CA ALA A 43 5.54 26.35 -15.91
C ALA A 43 5.66 26.76 -14.42
N LEU A 44 6.31 25.92 -13.60
CA LEU A 44 6.62 26.20 -12.19
C LEU A 44 8.12 26.36 -12.01
N LYS A 45 8.54 27.56 -11.59
CA LYS A 45 9.96 27.87 -11.31
C LYS A 45 10.45 27.20 -10.02
N ASP A 46 9.60 27.17 -9.00
CA ASP A 46 9.89 26.54 -7.71
C ASP A 46 10.02 25.01 -7.86
N GLU A 47 11.19 24.49 -7.52
CA GLU A 47 11.53 23.09 -7.68
C GLU A 47 10.74 22.18 -6.73
N ARG A 48 10.53 22.58 -5.48
CA ARG A 48 9.78 21.81 -4.48
C ARG A 48 8.32 21.67 -4.90
N LYS A 49 7.68 22.77 -5.33
CA LYS A 49 6.29 22.76 -5.83
C LYS A 49 6.16 21.88 -7.07
N ARG A 50 7.11 21.97 -8.00
CA ARG A 50 7.14 21.15 -9.22
C ARG A 50 7.31 19.66 -8.89
N TYR A 51 8.19 19.34 -7.94
CA TYR A 51 8.46 17.98 -7.50
C TYR A 51 7.23 17.36 -6.79
N GLY A 52 6.65 18.04 -5.79
CA GLY A 52 5.44 17.58 -5.10
C GLY A 52 4.22 17.44 -6.03
N SER A 53 4.09 18.33 -7.01
CA SER A 53 3.05 18.23 -8.05
C SER A 53 3.20 16.94 -8.87
N SER A 54 4.43 16.64 -9.32
CA SER A 54 4.72 15.46 -10.14
C SER A 54 4.60 14.16 -9.35
N LEU A 55 5.14 14.11 -8.12
CA LEU A 55 5.08 12.92 -7.26
C LEU A 55 3.65 12.54 -6.87
N GLY A 56 2.81 13.53 -6.56
CA GLY A 56 1.40 13.25 -6.27
C GLY A 56 0.67 12.62 -7.47
N ALA A 57 1.05 12.94 -8.71
CA ALA A 57 0.44 12.30 -9.89
C ALA A 57 0.85 10.82 -10.02
N LEU A 58 2.10 10.48 -9.69
CA LEU A 58 2.63 9.11 -9.69
C LEU A 58 2.08 8.24 -8.53
N SER A 59 1.40 8.85 -7.56
CA SER A 59 0.92 8.16 -6.36
C SER A 59 -0.46 7.53 -6.54
N GLY A 60 -1.26 7.97 -7.52
CA GLY A 60 -2.64 7.51 -7.69
C GLY A 60 -2.76 6.02 -8.02
N GLY A 61 -1.85 5.50 -8.85
CA GLY A 61 -1.76 4.07 -9.15
C GLY A 61 -1.42 3.25 -7.90
N ARG A 62 -0.43 3.71 -7.12
CA ARG A 62 -0.01 3.07 -5.86
C ARG A 62 -1.12 3.03 -4.82
N VAL A 63 -1.83 4.15 -4.63
CA VAL A 63 -3.01 4.23 -3.75
C VAL A 63 -4.08 3.24 -4.20
N SER A 64 -4.37 3.16 -5.50
CA SER A 64 -5.34 2.20 -6.03
C SER A 64 -4.92 0.74 -5.77
N ILE A 65 -3.64 0.42 -5.90
CA ILE A 65 -3.10 -0.91 -5.62
C ILE A 65 -3.36 -1.34 -4.16
N THR A 66 -3.28 -0.42 -3.19
CA THR A 66 -3.61 -0.76 -1.79
C THR A 66 -5.03 -1.30 -1.65
N GLY A 67 -5.99 -0.71 -2.37
CA GLY A 67 -7.37 -1.17 -2.43
C GLY A 67 -7.51 -2.51 -3.15
N ILE A 68 -6.80 -2.70 -4.27
CA ILE A 68 -6.77 -3.97 -5.01
C ILE A 68 -6.26 -5.12 -4.12
N CYS A 69 -5.18 -4.89 -3.37
CA CYS A 69 -4.62 -5.86 -2.42
C CYS A 69 -5.66 -6.29 -1.39
N ALA A 70 -6.39 -5.32 -0.81
CA ALA A 70 -7.48 -5.60 0.14
C ALA A 70 -8.57 -6.50 -0.47
N GLN A 71 -8.91 -6.29 -1.75
CA GLN A 71 -9.91 -7.11 -2.44
C GLN A 71 -9.39 -8.53 -2.69
N TYR A 72 -8.15 -8.70 -3.13
CA TYR A 72 -7.57 -10.04 -3.32
C TYR A 72 -7.50 -10.83 -2.01
N MET A 73 -7.10 -10.18 -0.91
CA MET A 73 -7.13 -10.80 0.41
C MET A 73 -8.56 -11.20 0.81
N THR A 74 -9.54 -10.31 0.62
CA THR A 74 -10.95 -10.59 0.92
C THR A 74 -11.44 -11.83 0.17
N LEU A 75 -11.13 -11.96 -1.12
CA LEU A 75 -11.49 -13.13 -1.92
C LEU A 75 -10.82 -14.41 -1.42
N ALA A 76 -9.49 -14.39 -1.23
CA ALA A 76 -8.74 -15.56 -0.81
C ALA A 76 -9.14 -16.05 0.59
N LEU A 77 -9.29 -15.13 1.55
CA LEU A 77 -9.71 -15.47 2.92
C LEU A 77 -11.14 -15.96 2.98
N THR A 78 -12.05 -15.41 2.18
CA THR A 78 -13.42 -15.93 2.11
C THR A 78 -13.44 -17.39 1.67
N ILE A 79 -12.63 -17.76 0.67
CA ILE A 79 -12.49 -19.14 0.21
C ILE A 79 -11.91 -20.01 1.34
N ALA A 80 -10.79 -19.60 1.92
CA ALA A 80 -10.09 -20.40 2.93
C ALA A 80 -10.88 -20.58 4.22
N ILE A 81 -11.54 -19.53 4.73
CA ILE A 81 -12.38 -19.59 5.93
C ILE A 81 -13.56 -20.53 5.71
N ARG A 82 -14.29 -20.37 4.59
CA ARG A 82 -15.44 -21.22 4.28
C ARG A 82 -15.03 -22.67 4.08
N TYR A 83 -13.93 -22.91 3.37
CA TYR A 83 -13.36 -24.25 3.23
C TYR A 83 -12.98 -24.86 4.58
N SER A 84 -12.33 -24.07 5.44
CA SER A 84 -11.88 -24.53 6.76
C SER A 84 -13.03 -24.86 7.72
N ALA A 85 -14.16 -24.18 7.58
CA ALA A 85 -15.37 -24.43 8.37
C ALA A 85 -16.11 -25.71 7.97
N VAL A 86 -15.96 -26.17 6.72
CA VAL A 86 -16.65 -27.38 6.22
C VAL A 86 -15.72 -28.59 6.15
N ARG A 87 -14.43 -28.39 5.89
CA ARG A 87 -13.46 -29.47 5.80
C ARG A 87 -13.23 -30.04 7.19
N ARG A 88 -13.54 -31.31 7.36
CA ARG A 88 -13.21 -32.09 8.55
C ARG A 88 -12.01 -32.98 8.27
N GLN A 89 -11.11 -33.09 9.24
CA GLN A 89 -9.95 -33.99 9.19
C GLN A 89 -9.37 -34.13 10.59
N PHE A 90 -9.21 -35.37 11.05
CA PHE A 90 -8.83 -35.68 12.43
C PHE A 90 -9.84 -35.17 13.47
N GLY A 91 -9.70 -35.62 14.71
CA GLY A 91 -10.62 -35.26 15.78
C GLY A 91 -10.36 -36.08 17.04
N PRO A 92 -11.13 -35.84 18.12
CA PRO A 92 -11.01 -36.60 19.36
C PRO A 92 -11.21 -38.11 19.17
N THR A 93 -12.02 -38.50 18.18
CA THR A 93 -12.25 -39.89 17.79
C THR A 93 -12.33 -40.03 16.27
N LYS A 94 -12.22 -41.26 15.75
CA LYS A 94 -12.31 -41.53 14.30
C LYS A 94 -13.65 -41.13 13.69
N ASP A 95 -14.75 -41.28 14.44
CA ASP A 95 -16.10 -40.99 13.95
C ASP A 95 -16.54 -39.54 14.22
N ASN A 96 -15.72 -38.76 14.95
CA ASN A 96 -15.98 -37.37 15.28
C ASN A 96 -14.82 -36.48 14.82
N GLU A 97 -14.71 -36.31 13.50
CA GLU A 97 -13.76 -35.35 12.95
C GLU A 97 -14.22 -33.91 13.20
N LEU A 98 -13.28 -33.04 13.57
CA LEU A 98 -13.54 -31.62 13.76
C LEU A 98 -13.35 -30.86 12.44
N PRO A 99 -14.14 -29.80 12.18
CA PRO A 99 -13.79 -28.82 11.16
C PRO A 99 -12.39 -28.28 11.39
N VAL A 100 -11.59 -28.14 10.33
CA VAL A 100 -10.18 -27.75 10.49
C VAL A 100 -10.02 -26.36 11.09
N ILE A 101 -11.02 -25.48 10.97
CA ILE A 101 -11.03 -24.15 11.61
C ILE A 101 -11.07 -24.21 13.15
N GLU A 102 -11.45 -25.34 13.75
CA GLU A 102 -11.46 -25.51 15.22
C GLU A 102 -10.04 -25.69 15.79
N TYR A 103 -9.05 -26.02 14.95
CA TYR A 103 -7.68 -26.15 15.38
C TYR A 103 -7.01 -24.79 15.49
N GLN A 104 -6.39 -24.52 16.65
CA GLN A 104 -5.64 -23.28 16.90
C GLN A 104 -4.59 -23.01 15.83
N THR A 105 -3.93 -24.04 15.31
CA THR A 105 -2.95 -23.90 14.22
C THR A 105 -3.58 -23.30 12.95
N GLN A 106 -4.78 -23.73 12.56
CA GLN A 106 -5.50 -23.17 11.43
C GLN A 106 -5.98 -21.73 11.72
N GLN A 107 -6.45 -21.48 12.95
CA GLN A 107 -6.87 -20.15 13.40
C GLN A 107 -5.71 -19.14 13.35
N TRP A 108 -4.52 -19.53 13.83
CA TRP A 108 -3.31 -18.69 13.80
C TRP A 108 -2.85 -18.36 12.38
N ARG A 109 -3.11 -19.23 11.40
CA ARG A 109 -2.79 -18.94 9.99
C ARG A 109 -3.78 -17.96 9.35
N ILE A 110 -5.07 -18.06 9.69
CA ILE A 110 -6.15 -17.37 8.97
C ILE A 110 -6.64 -16.10 9.68
N ILE A 111 -6.85 -16.13 11.00
CA ILE A 111 -7.45 -15.02 11.75
C ILE A 111 -6.58 -13.75 11.70
N PRO A 112 -5.24 -13.81 11.88
CA PRO A 112 -4.41 -12.62 11.75
C PRO A 112 -4.45 -12.00 10.35
N GLN A 113 -4.52 -12.83 9.30
CA GLN A 113 -4.64 -12.36 7.92
C GLN A 113 -6.00 -11.69 7.66
N LEU A 114 -7.07 -12.19 8.29
CA LEU A 114 -8.38 -11.55 8.28
C LEU A 114 -8.32 -10.17 8.96
N ALA A 115 -7.73 -10.08 10.14
CA ALA A 115 -7.55 -8.80 10.83
C ALA A 115 -6.75 -7.80 9.98
N ALA A 116 -5.63 -8.24 9.38
CA ALA A 116 -4.82 -7.44 8.47
C ALA A 116 -5.62 -6.94 7.25
N THR A 117 -6.51 -7.78 6.71
CA THR A 117 -7.38 -7.41 5.58
C THR A 117 -8.30 -6.24 5.93
N TYR A 118 -8.92 -6.27 7.12
CA TYR A 118 -9.76 -5.17 7.58
C TYR A 118 -8.96 -3.89 7.81
N ALA A 119 -7.79 -4.00 8.45
CA ALA A 119 -6.90 -2.86 8.65
C ALA A 119 -6.47 -2.22 7.32
N ILE A 120 -5.99 -3.02 6.36
CA ILE A 120 -5.60 -2.57 5.02
C ILE A 120 -6.79 -1.95 4.29
N LYS A 121 -7.98 -2.53 4.37
CA LYS A 121 -9.18 -2.00 3.71
C LYS A 121 -9.56 -0.62 4.26
N ILE A 122 -9.55 -0.44 5.59
CA ILE A 122 -9.84 0.85 6.23
C ILE A 122 -8.77 1.87 5.84
N PHE A 123 -7.49 1.50 5.93
CA PHE A 123 -6.37 2.35 5.57
C PHE A 123 -6.43 2.79 4.09
N ALA A 124 -6.66 1.86 3.16
CA ALA A 124 -6.77 2.13 1.74
C ALA A 124 -7.90 3.13 1.42
N LEU A 125 -9.05 3.02 2.10
CA LEU A 125 -10.14 3.98 1.98
C LEU A 125 -9.75 5.37 2.47
N THR A 126 -9.06 5.46 3.61
CA THR A 126 -8.57 6.74 4.15
C THR A 126 -7.54 7.38 3.23
N LEU A 127 -6.58 6.61 2.74
CA LEU A 127 -5.55 7.07 1.82
C LEU A 127 -6.16 7.54 0.48
N TYR A 128 -7.16 6.81 -0.03
CA TYR A 128 -7.90 7.20 -1.23
C TYR A 128 -8.64 8.54 -1.06
N LYS A 129 -9.24 8.80 0.12
CA LYS A 129 -9.84 10.11 0.41
C LYS A 129 -8.81 11.24 0.39
N GLY A 130 -7.62 11.01 0.94
CA GLY A 130 -6.50 11.96 0.86
C GLY A 130 -6.09 12.25 -0.59
N MET A 131 -5.95 11.19 -1.39
CA MET A 131 -5.65 11.29 -2.83
C MET A 131 -6.73 12.04 -3.61
N TYR A 132 -8.00 11.77 -3.33
CA TYR A 132 -9.13 12.47 -3.93
C TYR A 132 -9.10 13.97 -3.59
N LYS A 133 -8.85 14.32 -2.31
CA LYS A 133 -8.68 15.72 -1.89
C LYS A 133 -7.55 16.40 -2.67
N LEU A 134 -6.40 15.75 -2.81
CA LEU A 134 -5.28 16.26 -3.59
C LEU A 134 -5.67 16.52 -5.06
N HIS A 135 -6.37 15.58 -5.70
CA HIS A 135 -6.82 15.75 -7.08
C HIS A 135 -7.82 16.90 -7.23
N MET A 136 -8.79 17.02 -6.33
CA MET A 136 -9.78 18.09 -6.36
C MET A 136 -9.14 19.47 -6.17
N SER A 137 -8.26 19.63 -5.17
CA SER A 137 -7.52 20.89 -4.95
C SER A 137 -6.69 21.29 -6.18
N ARG A 138 -6.09 20.32 -6.88
CA ARG A 138 -5.36 20.57 -8.13
C ARG A 138 -6.27 21.00 -9.29
N LEU A 139 -7.45 20.40 -9.42
CA LEU A 139 -8.42 20.79 -10.46
C LEU A 139 -8.96 22.20 -10.23
N MET A 140 -9.13 22.59 -8.97
CA MET A 140 -9.66 23.90 -8.58
C MET A 140 -8.57 24.99 -8.50
N ASN A 141 -7.29 24.64 -8.68
CA ASN A 141 -6.13 25.54 -8.48
C ASN A 141 -6.06 26.17 -7.07
N GLU A 142 -6.53 25.46 -6.03
CA GLU A 142 -6.63 25.95 -4.66
C GLU A 142 -5.54 25.35 -3.76
N GLY A 143 -4.73 26.17 -3.07
CA GLY A 143 -3.95 25.71 -1.91
C GLY A 143 -2.42 25.69 -2.00
N GLY A 144 -1.81 26.35 -3.00
CA GLY A 144 -0.39 26.75 -3.00
C GLY A 144 0.60 25.73 -2.41
N ASP A 145 1.35 26.16 -1.38
CA ASP A 145 2.34 25.33 -0.66
C ASP A 145 1.73 24.11 0.06
N SER A 146 0.51 24.25 0.61
CA SER A 146 -0.19 23.18 1.30
C SER A 146 -0.53 21.98 0.39
N ILE A 147 -0.81 22.22 -0.91
CA ILE A 147 -1.00 21.14 -1.90
C ILE A 147 0.32 20.40 -2.15
N ALA A 148 1.44 21.13 -2.22
CA ALA A 148 2.73 20.53 -2.50
C ALA A 148 3.13 19.59 -1.36
N ASP A 149 2.94 20.03 -0.12
CA ASP A 149 3.18 19.24 1.08
C ASP A 149 2.25 18.02 1.15
N LEU A 150 0.95 18.20 0.88
CA LEU A 150 0.00 17.08 0.79
C LEU A 150 0.40 16.06 -0.28
N GLY A 151 0.90 16.54 -1.44
CA GLY A 151 1.40 15.69 -2.51
C GLY A 151 2.63 14.87 -2.11
N MET A 152 3.56 15.48 -1.35
CA MET A 152 4.74 14.79 -0.83
C MET A 152 4.38 13.76 0.25
N GLU A 153 3.48 14.10 1.17
CA GLU A 153 3.03 13.18 2.22
C GLU A 153 2.26 11.99 1.62
N ILE A 154 1.33 12.22 0.68
CA ILE A 154 0.63 11.14 -0.03
C ILE A 154 1.62 10.27 -0.80
N HIS A 155 2.64 10.87 -1.42
CA HIS A 155 3.68 10.12 -2.08
C HIS A 155 4.41 9.20 -1.09
N ALA A 156 4.89 9.73 0.04
CA ALA A 156 5.56 8.93 1.07
C ALA A 156 4.67 7.80 1.60
N LEU A 157 3.41 8.11 1.94
CA LEU A 157 2.43 7.13 2.40
C LEU A 157 2.17 6.04 1.36
N SER A 158 1.97 6.41 0.09
CA SER A 158 1.73 5.43 -0.98
C SER A 158 2.97 4.57 -1.27
N SER A 159 4.17 5.15 -1.13
CA SER A 159 5.46 4.46 -1.28
C SER A 159 5.77 3.49 -0.12
N ALA A 160 5.20 3.70 1.07
CA ALA A 160 5.24 2.72 2.16
C ALA A 160 4.11 1.68 2.08
N ALA A 161 2.89 2.16 1.82
CA ALA A 161 1.69 1.36 1.90
C ALA A 161 1.55 0.35 0.76
N LYS A 162 1.88 0.74 -0.48
CA LYS A 162 1.78 -0.19 -1.62
C LYS A 162 2.68 -1.41 -1.42
N PRO A 163 3.97 -1.27 -1.04
CA PRO A 163 4.82 -2.41 -0.70
C PRO A 163 4.24 -3.28 0.40
N LEU A 164 3.88 -2.68 1.54
CA LEU A 164 3.32 -3.41 2.68
C LEU A 164 2.05 -4.17 2.29
N CYS A 165 1.08 -3.50 1.66
CA CYS A 165 -0.18 -4.12 1.28
C CYS A 165 -0.01 -5.24 0.26
N SER A 166 0.86 -5.05 -0.74
CA SER A 166 1.08 -6.07 -1.80
C SER A 166 1.81 -7.29 -1.28
N TRP A 167 2.81 -7.14 -0.40
CA TRP A 167 3.46 -8.27 0.28
C TRP A 167 2.53 -8.97 1.25
N THR A 168 1.79 -8.23 2.08
CA THR A 168 0.81 -8.83 2.99
C THR A 168 -0.27 -9.59 2.22
N ALA A 169 -0.77 -9.05 1.10
CA ALA A 169 -1.70 -9.77 0.25
C ALA A 169 -1.08 -11.03 -0.36
N ARG A 170 0.15 -10.94 -0.87
CA ARG A 170 0.89 -12.07 -1.43
C ARG A 170 0.97 -13.22 -0.43
N ASP A 171 1.35 -12.91 0.81
CA ASP A 171 1.56 -13.89 1.88
C ASP A 171 0.22 -14.42 2.38
N ALA A 172 -0.78 -13.57 2.59
CA ALA A 172 -2.12 -13.99 2.99
C ALA A 172 -2.78 -14.93 1.97
N ILE A 173 -2.66 -14.64 0.67
CA ILE A 173 -3.20 -15.51 -0.38
C ILE A 173 -2.46 -16.86 -0.38
N GLN A 174 -1.14 -16.84 -0.16
CA GLN A 174 -0.33 -18.05 -0.08
C GLN A 174 -0.72 -18.92 1.12
N GLU A 175 -0.94 -18.32 2.29
CA GLU A 175 -1.47 -18.96 3.48
C GLU A 175 -2.86 -19.55 3.22
N CYS A 176 -3.77 -18.79 2.60
CA CYS A 176 -5.10 -19.26 2.23
C CYS A 176 -5.06 -20.52 1.34
N ARG A 177 -4.16 -20.54 0.36
CA ARG A 177 -3.95 -21.69 -0.54
C ARG A 177 -3.54 -22.93 0.24
N GLU A 178 -2.57 -22.80 1.14
CA GLU A 178 -2.05 -23.92 1.92
C GLU A 178 -3.01 -24.39 3.01
N SER A 179 -3.76 -23.46 3.61
CA SER A 179 -4.85 -23.76 4.54
C SER A 179 -6.00 -24.55 3.90
N CYS A 180 -6.11 -24.54 2.56
CA CYS A 180 -7.04 -25.39 1.81
C CYS A 180 -6.45 -26.78 1.45
N GLY A 181 -5.23 -27.09 1.88
CA GLY A 181 -4.53 -28.34 1.59
C GLY A 181 -4.37 -28.58 0.08
N GLY A 182 -4.41 -29.86 -0.33
CA GLY A 182 -4.27 -30.24 -1.75
C GLY A 182 -5.32 -29.61 -2.66
N HIS A 183 -6.56 -29.41 -2.19
CA HIS A 183 -7.61 -28.76 -2.97
C HIS A 183 -7.30 -27.29 -3.28
N GLY A 184 -6.52 -26.63 -2.43
CA GLY A 184 -6.05 -25.27 -2.70
C GLY A 184 -5.16 -25.17 -3.94
N TYR A 185 -4.50 -26.26 -4.35
CA TYR A 185 -3.63 -26.30 -5.54
C TYR A 185 -4.40 -26.51 -6.86
N LEU A 186 -5.66 -26.96 -6.80
CA LEU A 186 -6.48 -27.14 -8.00
C LEU A 186 -6.82 -25.79 -8.63
N LYS A 187 -6.76 -25.70 -9.96
CA LYS A 187 -7.14 -24.48 -10.71
C LYS A 187 -8.52 -23.94 -10.32
N MET A 188 -9.48 -24.84 -10.10
CA MET A 188 -10.86 -24.50 -9.72
C MET A 188 -10.98 -23.79 -8.36
N SER A 189 -9.98 -23.90 -7.47
CA SER A 189 -9.96 -23.17 -6.20
C SER A 189 -9.82 -21.65 -6.41
N ARG A 190 -9.30 -21.24 -7.58
CA ARG A 190 -8.90 -19.88 -7.95
C ARG A 190 -7.82 -19.23 -7.08
N LEU A 191 -7.35 -19.88 -6.02
CA LEU A 191 -6.33 -19.30 -5.11
C LEU A 191 -5.00 -19.10 -5.83
N GLY A 192 -4.61 -20.02 -6.72
CA GLY A 192 -3.42 -19.85 -7.58
C GLY A 192 -3.55 -18.67 -8.55
N ASP A 193 -4.74 -18.44 -9.11
CA ASP A 193 -4.99 -17.33 -10.03
C ASP A 193 -4.95 -15.98 -9.31
N ILE A 194 -5.59 -15.91 -8.13
CA ILE A 194 -5.57 -14.71 -7.28
C ILE A 194 -4.12 -14.38 -6.90
N ARG A 195 -3.32 -15.39 -6.54
CA ARG A 195 -1.90 -15.23 -6.22
C ARG A 195 -1.11 -14.69 -7.43
N ALA A 196 -1.28 -15.30 -8.60
CA ALA A 196 -0.60 -14.88 -9.82
C ALA A 196 -0.96 -13.45 -10.26
N GLN A 197 -2.21 -13.03 -10.02
CA GLN A 197 -2.63 -11.65 -10.29
C GLN A 197 -2.05 -10.65 -9.29
N ASN A 198 -2.01 -11.00 -7.99
CA ASN A 198 -1.45 -10.11 -6.98
C ASN A 198 0.06 -9.92 -7.11
N ASP A 199 0.80 -10.92 -7.61
CA ASP A 199 2.26 -10.83 -7.72
C ASP A 199 2.76 -9.66 -8.55
N ALA A 200 2.02 -9.30 -9.60
CA ALA A 200 2.32 -8.12 -10.37
C ALA A 200 2.34 -6.87 -9.46
N ASN A 201 1.41 -6.76 -8.50
CA ASN A 201 1.31 -5.62 -7.58
C ASN A 201 2.58 -5.41 -6.75
N CYS A 202 3.45 -6.42 -6.60
CA CYS A 202 4.73 -6.26 -5.92
C CYS A 202 5.80 -5.54 -6.77
N THR A 203 5.55 -5.33 -8.07
CA THR A 203 6.55 -4.84 -9.03
C THR A 203 6.12 -3.62 -9.82
N TYR A 204 4.94 -3.61 -10.44
CA TYR A 204 4.51 -2.44 -11.22
C TYR A 204 4.08 -1.28 -10.31
N GLU A 205 4.01 -0.07 -10.87
CA GLU A 205 3.90 1.22 -10.13
C GLU A 205 5.04 1.48 -9.13
N GLY A 206 6.17 0.78 -9.30
CA GLY A 206 7.39 0.89 -8.50
C GLY A 206 7.69 -0.41 -7.76
N GLU A 207 8.90 -0.94 -7.91
CA GLU A 207 9.33 -2.15 -7.20
C GLU A 207 9.36 -1.90 -5.68
N ASN A 208 8.89 -2.87 -4.91
CA ASN A 208 8.59 -2.68 -3.49
C ASN A 208 9.81 -2.25 -2.64
N ASN A 209 10.99 -2.82 -2.85
CA ASN A 209 12.19 -2.46 -2.09
C ASN A 209 12.72 -1.06 -2.45
N VAL A 210 12.54 -0.64 -3.71
CA VAL A 210 12.85 0.73 -4.14
C VAL A 210 11.88 1.74 -3.53
N LEU A 211 10.59 1.40 -3.45
CA LEU A 211 9.58 2.32 -2.92
C LEU A 211 9.73 2.59 -1.43
N ILE A 212 10.10 1.59 -0.64
CA ILE A 212 10.32 1.79 0.80
C ILE A 212 11.40 2.83 1.06
N GLN A 213 12.46 2.86 0.23
CA GLN A 213 13.51 3.87 0.35
C GLN A 213 12.97 5.31 0.13
N GLN A 214 11.97 5.49 -0.73
CA GLN A 214 11.34 6.81 -0.93
C GLN A 214 10.60 7.27 0.34
N ALA A 215 9.90 6.37 1.00
CA ALA A 215 9.24 6.66 2.28
C ALA A 215 10.25 6.92 3.40
N SER A 216 11.31 6.11 3.49
CA SER A 216 12.39 6.30 4.46
C SER A 216 13.08 7.66 4.29
N ASN A 217 13.43 8.04 3.06
CA ASN A 217 14.04 9.34 2.79
C ASN A 217 13.13 10.51 3.18
N TRP A 218 11.82 10.39 2.93
CA TRP A 218 10.87 11.41 3.36
C TRP A 218 10.81 11.53 4.89
N LEU A 219 10.78 10.40 5.61
CA LEU A 219 10.80 10.38 7.08
C LEU A 219 12.10 10.95 7.65
N LEU A 220 13.26 10.63 7.06
CA LEU A 220 14.55 11.20 7.49
C LEU A 220 14.60 12.72 7.31
N ASN A 221 14.01 13.24 6.22
CA ASN A 221 13.87 14.69 6.04
C ASN A 221 12.93 15.31 7.09
N GLN A 222 11.83 14.64 7.44
CA GLN A 222 10.94 15.13 8.49
C GLN A 222 11.63 15.11 9.85
N TRP A 223 12.44 14.09 10.11
CA TRP A 223 13.23 13.97 11.32
C TRP A 223 14.28 15.07 11.45
N ALA A 224 14.97 15.41 10.36
CA ALA A 224 15.89 16.55 10.33
C ALA A 224 15.17 17.87 10.70
N ASN A 225 13.98 18.10 10.13
CA ASN A 225 13.16 19.25 10.51
C ASN A 225 12.84 19.25 12.01
N THR A 226 12.47 18.10 12.58
CA THR A 226 12.20 17.97 14.02
C THR A 226 13.42 18.34 14.87
N ILE A 227 14.61 17.82 14.54
CA ILE A 227 15.85 18.12 15.29
C ILE A 227 16.20 19.62 15.21
N GLU A 228 15.94 20.25 14.07
CA GLU A 228 16.16 21.69 13.87
C GLU A 228 15.06 22.57 14.50
N GLY A 229 14.06 21.99 15.15
CA GLY A 229 12.92 22.71 15.74
C GLY A 229 11.96 23.30 14.70
N GLN A 230 12.01 22.80 13.46
CA GLN A 230 11.12 23.18 12.37
C GLN A 230 9.82 22.36 12.39
N VAL A 231 8.80 22.89 11.71
CA VAL A 231 7.52 22.20 11.55
C VAL A 231 7.66 21.01 10.60
N VAL A 232 7.06 19.88 10.95
CA VAL A 232 6.91 18.73 10.04
C VAL A 232 5.73 18.96 9.09
N PRO A 233 5.94 19.14 7.78
CA PRO A 233 4.86 19.26 6.79
C PRO A 233 4.10 17.95 6.62
N SER A 234 3.11 17.74 7.47
CA SER A 234 2.24 16.56 7.54
C SER A 234 0.75 16.96 7.53
N PRO A 235 0.20 17.46 6.39
CA PRO A 235 -1.20 17.89 6.29
C PRO A 235 -2.27 16.82 6.62
N LEU A 236 -1.92 15.54 6.55
CA LEU A 236 -2.78 14.41 6.93
C LEU A 236 -2.49 13.91 8.36
N ASN A 237 -1.62 14.60 9.09
CA ASN A 237 -1.20 14.30 10.45
C ASN A 237 -0.52 12.92 10.61
N THR A 238 0.03 12.36 9.53
CA THR A 238 0.60 10.99 9.58
C THR A 238 2.01 10.93 10.16
N ALA A 239 2.72 12.06 10.20
CA ALA A 239 4.07 12.17 10.77
C ALA A 239 4.14 13.10 12.00
N ASP A 240 3.00 13.56 12.53
CA ASP A 240 2.95 14.51 13.65
C ASP A 240 3.57 13.95 14.93
N PHE A 241 3.59 12.62 15.08
CA PHE A 241 4.24 11.95 16.20
C PHE A 241 5.74 12.28 16.29
N LEU A 242 6.40 12.62 15.18
CA LEU A 242 7.81 13.01 15.17
C LEU A 242 8.05 14.27 16.02
N MET A 243 7.10 15.20 16.08
CA MET A 243 7.20 16.40 16.92
C MET A 243 7.30 16.08 18.42
N ASN A 244 6.81 14.91 18.83
CA ASN A 244 6.84 14.43 20.22
C ASN A 244 7.85 13.29 20.41
N ALA A 245 8.82 13.11 19.51
CA ALA A 245 9.70 11.94 19.50
C ALA A 245 10.48 11.76 20.82
N GLU A 246 11.03 12.82 21.42
CA GLU A 246 11.74 12.71 22.70
C GLU A 246 10.85 12.16 23.83
N GLN A 247 9.60 12.63 23.90
CA GLN A 247 8.62 12.13 24.86
C GLN A 247 8.24 10.67 24.56
N ILE A 248 8.07 10.33 23.29
CA ILE A 248 7.74 8.97 22.87
C ILE A 248 8.88 8.01 23.23
N LEU A 249 10.12 8.35 22.89
CA LEU A 249 11.31 7.53 23.14
C LEU A 249 11.61 7.36 24.64
N SER A 250 11.19 8.32 25.48
CA SER A 250 11.31 8.20 26.95
C SER A 250 10.16 7.41 27.60
N THR A 251 9.12 7.06 26.84
CA THR A 251 7.96 6.31 27.36
C THR A 251 8.33 4.84 27.61
N LYS A 252 7.75 4.23 28.65
CA LYS A 252 7.87 2.80 28.94
C LYS A 252 6.51 2.10 28.86
N PHE A 253 6.51 0.87 28.36
CA PHE A 253 5.32 0.03 28.39
C PHE A 253 5.16 -0.60 29.79
N ASN A 254 4.14 -0.14 30.53
CA ASN A 254 3.94 -0.54 31.93
C ASN A 254 2.68 -1.39 32.16
N GLN A 255 2.00 -1.82 31.09
CA GLN A 255 0.78 -2.63 31.25
C GLN A 255 1.16 -4.05 31.66
N THR A 256 0.49 -4.57 32.68
CA THR A 256 0.77 -5.88 33.29
C THR A 256 -0.39 -6.88 33.18
N THR A 257 -1.57 -6.42 32.76
CA THR A 257 -2.76 -7.27 32.57
C THR A 257 -3.09 -7.39 31.09
N VAL A 258 -3.77 -8.49 30.72
CA VAL A 258 -4.21 -8.70 29.32
C VAL A 258 -5.22 -7.62 28.94
N GLU A 259 -6.14 -7.28 29.84
CA GLU A 259 -7.17 -6.27 29.65
C GLU A 259 -6.56 -4.90 29.35
N ASP A 260 -5.50 -4.51 30.06
CA ASP A 260 -4.81 -3.25 29.84
C ASP A 260 -3.99 -3.22 28.55
N VAL A 261 -3.42 -4.36 28.15
CA VAL A 261 -2.70 -4.51 26.87
C VAL A 261 -3.66 -4.39 25.68
N LEU A 262 -4.87 -4.94 25.80
CA LEU A 262 -5.88 -4.93 24.74
C LEU A 262 -6.57 -3.57 24.53
N LYS A 263 -6.30 -2.57 25.39
CA LYS A 263 -6.79 -1.21 25.18
C LYS A 263 -6.14 -0.58 23.94
N PRO A 264 -6.90 0.07 23.04
CA PRO A 264 -6.34 0.68 21.82
C PRO A 264 -5.18 1.63 22.08
N GLU A 265 -5.28 2.49 23.10
CA GLU A 265 -4.22 3.40 23.52
C GLU A 265 -2.93 2.68 23.94
N SER A 266 -3.02 1.51 24.55
CA SER A 266 -1.87 0.67 24.90
C SER A 266 -1.26 0.04 23.65
N MET A 267 -2.08 -0.47 22.73
CA MET A 267 -1.61 -1.06 21.47
C MET A 267 -0.92 -0.02 20.57
N ILE A 268 -1.44 1.21 20.51
CA ILE A 268 -0.81 2.32 19.77
C ILE A 268 0.54 2.67 20.38
N LYS A 269 0.65 2.72 21.72
CA LYS A 269 1.94 2.94 22.40
C LYS A 269 2.98 1.88 22.02
N ILE A 270 2.59 0.61 21.90
CA ILE A 270 3.51 -0.47 21.47
C ILE A 270 4.11 -0.16 20.10
N ILE A 271 3.32 0.30 19.14
CA ILE A 271 3.80 0.62 17.79
C ILE A 271 4.92 1.67 17.85
N PHE A 272 4.79 2.67 18.71
CA PHE A 272 5.80 3.71 18.87
C PHE A 272 7.03 3.30 19.68
N LEU A 273 6.92 2.27 20.53
CA LEU A 273 8.06 1.73 21.30
C LEU A 273 8.92 0.73 20.50
N LEU A 274 8.43 0.31 19.33
CA LEU A 274 9.18 -0.52 18.39
C LEU A 274 10.01 0.32 17.39
N LEU A 275 9.92 1.65 17.46
CA LEU A 275 10.74 2.62 16.73
C LEU A 275 12.05 2.90 17.49
#